data_AF-A0AAV1LK25-F1
#
_entry.id   AF-A0AAV1LK25-F1
#
_cell.length_a   1.000
_cell.length_b   1.000
_cell.length_c   1.000
_cell.angle_alpha   90.00
_cell.angle_beta   90.00
_cell.angle_gamma   90.00
#
_symmetry.space_group_name_H-M   'P 1'
#
loop_
_entity.id
_entity.type
_entity.pdbx_description
1 polymer ?
#
loop_
_entity_poly.entity_id
_entity_poly.type
_entity_poly.pdbx_seq_one_letter_code
_entity_poly.pdbx_strand_id
1 'polypeptide(L)'
;MLGVSIRYFSRSLKKIISTFLGLVEIEDGTAVSIVNGIKGLLAEIKINLKKLIGIGTDNASVMTGTNSGVHALLKNATENNYNQLQNLSKTEKLLQPNNLKTNYLIPPDTVHKCRVCLERGTKPIYGSPTLPDISASLQLFGGIKIKKTDSFSKYVCECCYSFLQFAVTFREKALKSDLMMQQGLLDNGIKESISENIGSVNKESQDLGKKLFSCKTCIKDFACRICENRFGTRKALLRHEIRAHKRSKMAKGRLPLYLQAEYKT
;
A
#
# COMPACT_ATOMS: atom_id res chain seq x y z
N MET A 1 -22.64 14.49 -14.02
CA MET A 1 -21.95 14.59 -15.33
C MET A 1 -20.50 14.18 -15.18
N LEU A 2 -19.96 13.44 -16.15
CA LEU A 2 -18.59 12.94 -16.22
C LEU A 2 -17.91 13.52 -17.47
N GLY A 3 -16.79 14.22 -17.30
CA GLY A 3 -15.96 14.67 -18.42
C GLY A 3 -14.90 13.64 -18.79
N VAL A 4 -14.84 13.26 -20.07
CA VAL A 4 -13.87 12.27 -20.57
C VAL A 4 -12.91 12.94 -21.54
N SER A 5 -11.61 12.80 -21.27
CA SER A 5 -10.54 13.21 -22.18
C SER A 5 -9.63 12.03 -22.48
N ILE A 6 -9.09 11.98 -23.69
CA ILE A 6 -8.15 10.95 -24.12
C ILE A 6 -6.79 11.55 -24.40
N ARG A 7 -5.74 10.78 -24.10
CA ARG A 7 -4.37 11.08 -24.50
C ARG A 7 -3.76 9.89 -25.22
N TYR A 8 -3.26 10.10 -26.43
CA TYR A 8 -2.69 9.06 -27.28
C TYR A 8 -1.51 9.58 -28.11
N PHE A 9 -0.72 8.67 -28.69
CA PHE A 9 0.32 9.02 -29.65
C PHE A 9 -0.23 8.86 -31.06
N SER A 10 -0.20 9.94 -31.85
CA SER A 10 -0.56 9.89 -33.26
C SER A 10 0.66 9.54 -34.10
N ARG A 11 0.60 8.41 -34.82
CA ARG A 11 1.67 7.97 -35.73
C ARG A 11 1.84 8.93 -36.91
N SER A 12 0.74 9.40 -37.48
CA SER A 12 0.77 10.34 -38.62
C SER A 12 1.41 11.67 -38.24
N LEU A 13 1.10 12.18 -37.04
CA LEU A 13 1.63 13.46 -36.56
C LEU A 13 2.91 13.33 -35.74
N LYS A 14 3.37 12.09 -35.48
CA LYS A 14 4.51 11.75 -34.60
C LYS A 14 4.51 12.52 -33.26
N LYS A 15 3.32 12.76 -32.70
CA LYS A 15 3.15 13.57 -31.47
C LYS A 15 2.11 13.01 -30.54
N ILE A 16 2.25 13.36 -29.27
CA ILE A 16 1.25 13.07 -28.24
C ILE A 16 0.10 14.07 -28.41
N ILE A 17 -1.12 13.58 -28.53
CA ILE A 17 -2.34 14.37 -28.62
C ILE A 17 -3.14 14.14 -27.35
N SER A 18 -3.64 15.22 -26.75
CA SER A 18 -4.66 15.17 -25.72
C SER A 18 -5.90 15.89 -26.25
N THR A 19 -7.05 15.24 -26.24
CA THR A 19 -8.30 15.82 -26.72
C THR A 19 -9.45 15.48 -25.79
N PHE A 20 -10.38 16.40 -25.68
CA PHE A 20 -11.64 16.15 -25.00
C PHE A 20 -12.51 15.24 -25.89
N LEU A 21 -13.13 14.22 -25.30
CA LEU A 21 -14.03 13.32 -26.01
C LEU A 21 -15.50 13.71 -25.84
N GLY A 22 -15.90 14.07 -24.62
CA GLY A 22 -17.30 14.42 -24.36
C GLY A 22 -17.66 14.47 -22.88
N LEU A 23 -18.89 14.93 -22.63
CA LEU A 23 -19.55 14.88 -21.34
C LEU A 23 -20.56 13.74 -21.36
N VAL A 24 -20.56 12.93 -20.31
CA VAL A 24 -21.50 11.83 -20.12
C VAL A 24 -22.39 12.15 -18.94
N GLU A 25 -23.69 12.09 -19.15
CA GLU A 25 -24.64 12.12 -18.04
C GLU A 25 -24.60 10.77 -17.32
N ILE A 26 -24.45 10.81 -16.00
CA ILE A 26 -24.40 9.62 -15.15
C ILE A 26 -25.53 9.75 -14.12
N GLU A 27 -26.31 8.69 -13.97
CA GLU A 27 -27.46 8.64 -13.06
C GLU A 27 -27.01 8.70 -11.60
N ASP A 28 -25.95 7.94 -11.28
CA ASP A 28 -25.33 7.93 -9.97
C ASP A 28 -23.79 7.96 -10.05
N GLY A 29 -23.16 8.26 -8.90
CA GLY A 29 -21.71 8.29 -8.74
C GLY A 29 -21.07 6.93 -8.44
N THR A 30 -21.71 5.81 -8.80
CA THR A 30 -21.13 4.48 -8.56
C THR A 30 -20.12 4.11 -9.64
N ALA A 31 -19.19 3.21 -9.31
CA ALA A 31 -18.17 2.77 -10.25
C ALA A 31 -18.78 2.10 -11.50
N VAL A 32 -19.90 1.41 -11.34
CA VAL A 32 -20.60 0.72 -12.44
C VAL A 32 -21.22 1.74 -13.40
N SER A 33 -21.94 2.73 -12.87
CA SER A 33 -22.53 3.83 -13.66
C SER A 33 -21.45 4.56 -14.47
N ILE A 34 -20.34 4.91 -13.84
CA ILE A 34 -19.21 5.58 -14.49
C ILE A 34 -18.62 4.71 -15.61
N VAL A 35 -18.40 3.42 -15.37
CA VAL A 35 -17.86 2.49 -16.38
C VAL A 35 -18.81 2.35 -17.57
N ASN A 36 -20.11 2.24 -17.31
CA ASN A 36 -21.12 2.14 -18.36
C ASN A 36 -21.17 3.42 -19.20
N GLY A 37 -21.10 4.59 -18.56
CA GLY A 37 -21.02 5.88 -19.25
C GLY A 37 -19.78 5.97 -20.16
N ILE A 38 -18.60 5.56 -19.66
CA ILE A 38 -17.37 5.52 -20.46
C ILE A 38 -17.51 4.57 -21.65
N LYS A 39 -18.08 3.36 -21.44
CA LYS A 39 -18.30 2.38 -22.52
C LYS A 39 -19.24 2.91 -23.59
N GLY A 40 -20.32 3.58 -23.19
CA GLY A 40 -21.28 4.21 -24.10
C GLY A 40 -20.61 5.26 -24.99
N LEU A 41 -19.89 6.20 -24.38
CA LEU A 41 -19.18 7.25 -25.11
C LEU A 41 -18.14 6.67 -26.09
N LEU A 42 -17.37 5.67 -25.68
CA LEU A 42 -16.37 5.06 -26.55
C LEU A 42 -17.00 4.28 -27.70
N ALA A 43 -18.17 3.65 -27.48
CA ALA A 43 -18.91 2.96 -28.53
C ALA A 43 -19.44 3.93 -29.59
N GLU A 44 -19.97 5.08 -29.16
CA GLU A 44 -20.45 6.15 -30.04
C GLU A 44 -19.32 6.68 -30.95
N ILE A 45 -18.14 6.92 -30.36
CA ILE A 45 -16.95 7.42 -31.08
C ILE A 45 -16.21 6.28 -31.82
N LYS A 46 -16.74 5.04 -31.76
CA LYS A 46 -16.15 3.83 -32.38
C LYS A 46 -14.71 3.54 -31.96
N ILE A 47 -14.36 3.90 -30.72
CA ILE A 47 -13.05 3.62 -30.14
C ILE A 47 -13.11 2.25 -29.47
N ASN A 48 -12.27 1.33 -29.93
CA ASN A 48 -12.18 0.00 -29.34
C ASN A 48 -11.57 0.08 -27.93
N LEU A 49 -12.36 -0.30 -26.92
CA LEU A 49 -11.94 -0.33 -25.51
C LEU A 49 -10.67 -1.17 -25.29
N LYS A 50 -10.40 -2.19 -26.11
CA LYS A 50 -9.18 -3.01 -26.03
C LYS A 50 -7.89 -2.22 -26.27
N LYS A 51 -7.98 -1.04 -26.92
CA LYS A 51 -6.84 -0.13 -27.12
C LYS A 51 -6.60 0.79 -25.92
N LEU A 52 -7.44 0.73 -24.88
CA LEU A 52 -7.25 1.48 -23.65
C LEU A 52 -6.06 0.87 -22.87
N ILE A 53 -5.01 1.66 -22.72
CA ILE A 53 -3.78 1.22 -22.04
C ILE A 53 -3.79 1.60 -20.55
N GLY A 54 -4.58 2.60 -20.17
CA GLY A 54 -4.73 3.03 -18.80
C GLY A 54 -5.66 4.22 -18.67
N ILE A 55 -6.07 4.50 -17.43
CA ILE A 55 -6.93 5.63 -17.08
C ILE A 55 -6.24 6.50 -16.02
N GLY A 56 -6.33 7.82 -16.18
CA GLY A 56 -5.96 8.77 -15.15
C GLY A 56 -7.22 9.22 -14.42
N THR A 57 -7.29 8.98 -13.12
CA THR A 57 -8.44 9.34 -12.28
C THR A 57 -7.97 10.13 -11.06
N ASP A 58 -8.89 10.78 -10.36
CA ASP A 58 -8.62 11.27 -9.01
C ASP A 58 -8.50 10.09 -8.03
N ASN A 59 -8.09 10.38 -6.79
CA ASN A 59 -7.88 9.35 -5.77
C ASN A 59 -9.18 8.98 -5.03
N ALA A 60 -10.35 9.27 -5.61
CA ALA A 60 -11.63 8.90 -5.02
C ALA A 60 -11.76 7.37 -4.94
N SER A 61 -12.33 6.85 -3.85
CA SER A 61 -12.43 5.40 -3.62
C SER A 61 -13.22 4.69 -4.72
N VAL A 62 -14.23 5.33 -5.27
CA VAL A 62 -15.01 4.84 -6.43
C VAL A 62 -14.13 4.66 -7.68
N MET A 63 -13.10 5.49 -7.85
CA MET A 63 -12.23 5.45 -9.02
C MET A 63 -11.06 4.48 -8.86
N THR A 64 -10.43 4.47 -7.67
CA THR A 64 -9.18 3.73 -7.39
C THR A 64 -9.36 2.43 -6.60
N GLY A 65 -10.59 2.08 -6.23
CA GLY A 65 -10.90 0.86 -5.47
C GLY A 65 -10.33 -0.40 -6.11
N THR A 66 -9.72 -1.26 -5.28
CA THR A 66 -8.91 -2.40 -5.73
C THR A 66 -9.70 -3.45 -6.52
N ASN A 67 -10.94 -3.72 -6.11
CA ASN A 67 -11.77 -4.79 -6.70
C ASN A 67 -13.00 -4.25 -7.43
N SER A 68 -13.54 -3.12 -6.96
CA SER A 68 -14.82 -2.57 -7.43
C SER A 68 -14.69 -1.11 -7.90
N GLY A 69 -13.48 -0.58 -8.00
CA GLY A 69 -13.25 0.76 -8.53
C GLY A 69 -13.31 0.79 -10.07
N VAL A 70 -13.56 1.97 -10.64
CA VAL A 70 -13.64 2.19 -12.10
C VAL A 70 -12.38 1.66 -12.80
N HIS A 71 -11.19 1.90 -12.23
CA HIS A 71 -9.94 1.38 -12.79
C HIS A 71 -9.93 -0.16 -12.86
N ALA A 72 -10.33 -0.84 -11.78
CA ALA A 72 -10.35 -2.30 -11.73
C ALA A 72 -11.39 -2.88 -12.72
N LEU A 73 -12.58 -2.28 -12.79
CA LEU A 73 -13.65 -2.73 -13.68
C LEU A 73 -13.30 -2.56 -15.16
N LEU A 74 -12.71 -1.43 -15.55
CA LEU A 74 -12.25 -1.22 -16.93
C LEU A 74 -11.13 -2.18 -17.29
N LYS A 75 -10.18 -2.41 -16.38
CA LYS A 75 -9.08 -3.34 -16.58
C LYS A 75 -9.60 -4.77 -16.81
N ASN A 76 -10.51 -5.25 -15.98
CA ASN A 76 -11.13 -6.57 -16.16
C ASN A 76 -11.88 -6.66 -17.49
N ALA A 77 -12.60 -5.60 -17.90
CA ALA A 77 -13.28 -5.54 -19.19
C ALA A 77 -12.31 -5.61 -20.40
N THR A 78 -11.08 -5.12 -20.24
CA THR A 78 -10.02 -5.25 -21.26
C THR A 78 -9.29 -6.60 -21.22
N GLU A 79 -9.17 -7.25 -20.04
CA GLU A 79 -8.46 -8.52 -19.84
C GLU A 79 -9.32 -9.76 -20.14
N ASN A 80 -10.65 -9.65 -20.02
CA ASN A 80 -11.63 -10.75 -20.20
C ASN A 80 -11.76 -11.34 -21.62
N ASN A 81 -10.80 -11.12 -22.52
CA ASN A 81 -10.79 -11.78 -23.83
C ASN A 81 -9.45 -12.45 -24.21
N TYR A 82 -8.45 -12.47 -23.33
CA TYR A 82 -7.26 -13.30 -23.56
C TYR A 82 -7.51 -14.79 -23.26
N ASN A 83 -8.41 -15.09 -22.32
CA ASN A 83 -8.74 -16.47 -21.94
C ASN A 83 -9.86 -17.11 -22.78
N GLN A 84 -10.64 -16.33 -23.54
CA GLN A 84 -11.70 -16.88 -24.40
C GLN A 84 -11.17 -17.32 -25.79
N LEU A 85 -10.02 -16.81 -26.21
CA LEU A 85 -9.32 -17.22 -27.45
C LEU A 85 -8.47 -18.48 -27.27
N GLN A 86 -8.24 -18.95 -26.04
CA GLN A 86 -7.49 -20.19 -25.75
C GLN A 86 -8.40 -21.40 -25.48
N ASN A 87 -9.72 -21.18 -25.33
CA ASN A 87 -10.69 -22.24 -25.00
C ASN A 87 -11.44 -22.83 -26.21
N LEU A 88 -11.06 -22.44 -27.44
CA LEU A 88 -11.57 -23.05 -28.68
C LEU A 88 -10.68 -24.18 -29.22
N SER A 89 -9.59 -24.52 -28.53
CA SER A 89 -8.65 -25.56 -28.96
C SER A 89 -8.11 -26.36 -27.77
N LYS A 90 -8.95 -27.19 -27.14
CA LYS A 90 -8.60 -28.45 -26.46
C LYS A 90 -9.77 -28.93 -25.60
N THR A 91 -10.78 -29.49 -26.25
CA THR A 91 -11.51 -30.61 -25.68
C THR A 91 -10.64 -31.86 -25.78
N GLU A 92 -10.63 -32.63 -24.68
CA GLU A 92 -10.22 -34.04 -24.57
C GLU A 92 -8.71 -34.38 -24.62
N LYS A 93 -8.13 -34.66 -23.43
CA LYS A 93 -7.78 -36.04 -23.02
C LYS A 93 -7.17 -36.13 -21.61
N LEU A 94 -7.94 -36.80 -20.75
CA LEU A 94 -7.57 -37.85 -19.76
C LEU A 94 -6.72 -37.52 -18.51
N LEU A 95 -7.42 -37.55 -17.37
CA LEU A 95 -7.18 -38.32 -16.13
C LEU A 95 -5.77 -38.37 -15.48
N GLN A 96 -5.62 -37.61 -14.38
CA GLN A 96 -5.06 -37.87 -13.01
C GLN A 96 -3.88 -38.86 -12.77
N PRO A 97 -3.33 -38.96 -11.54
CA PRO A 97 -2.73 -37.98 -10.62
C PRO A 97 -1.32 -38.44 -10.14
N ASN A 98 -0.52 -37.59 -9.48
CA ASN A 98 0.30 -37.92 -8.29
C ASN A 98 1.34 -36.84 -7.91
N ASN A 99 1.15 -36.31 -6.70
CA ASN A 99 2.12 -36.16 -5.60
C ASN A 99 3.59 -35.78 -5.90
N LEU A 100 4.05 -34.68 -5.29
CA LEU A 100 5.06 -34.77 -4.22
C LEU A 100 4.84 -33.66 -3.18
N LYS A 101 4.76 -34.09 -1.93
CA LYS A 101 4.53 -33.34 -0.70
C LYS A 101 5.73 -32.47 -0.33
N THR A 102 5.48 -31.35 0.35
CA THR A 102 6.23 -31.06 1.59
C THR A 102 5.27 -30.58 2.67
N ASN A 103 5.27 -31.35 3.76
CA ASN A 103 4.52 -31.15 4.98
C ASN A 103 5.15 -30.02 5.81
N TYR A 104 4.33 -29.09 6.29
CA TYR A 104 4.43 -28.67 7.69
C TYR A 104 3.06 -28.93 8.32
N LEU A 105 3.02 -29.95 9.17
CA LEU A 105 1.95 -30.20 10.12
C LEU A 105 1.93 -29.02 11.09
N ILE A 106 0.99 -28.09 10.93
CA ILE A 106 0.64 -27.12 11.97
C ILE A 106 -0.56 -27.72 12.71
N PRO A 107 -0.50 -27.89 14.05
CA PRO A 107 -1.62 -28.40 14.84
C PRO A 107 -2.87 -27.54 14.68
N PRO A 108 -4.08 -28.12 14.78
CA PRO A 108 -5.34 -27.40 14.62
C PRO A 108 -5.72 -26.68 15.91
N ASP A 109 -4.95 -25.68 16.33
CA ASP A 109 -5.35 -24.80 17.44
C ASP A 109 -5.56 -23.37 16.94
N THR A 110 -6.84 -23.05 16.78
CA THR A 110 -7.48 -21.73 16.64
C THR A 110 -6.69 -20.65 15.88
N VAL A 111 -7.01 -20.47 14.59
CA VAL A 111 -6.61 -19.26 13.85
C VAL A 111 -7.31 -18.06 14.49
N HIS A 112 -6.62 -17.37 15.40
CA HIS A 112 -7.15 -16.15 16.00
C HIS A 112 -7.26 -15.05 14.94
N LYS A 113 -8.37 -14.32 14.93
CA LYS A 113 -8.52 -13.15 14.06
C LYS A 113 -7.87 -11.92 14.70
N CYS A 114 -7.41 -10.97 13.91
CA CYS A 114 -6.88 -9.71 14.39
C CYS A 114 -8.06 -8.84 14.82
N ARG A 115 -7.99 -8.27 16.03
CA ARG A 115 -9.03 -7.40 16.58
C ARG A 115 -9.23 -6.11 15.78
N VAL A 116 -8.25 -5.71 14.97
CA VAL A 116 -8.26 -4.45 14.20
C VAL A 116 -8.67 -4.69 12.75
N CYS A 117 -7.99 -5.60 12.03
CA CYS A 117 -8.22 -5.81 10.59
C CYS A 117 -8.97 -7.11 10.26
N LEU A 118 -9.32 -7.93 11.26
CA LEU A 118 -10.01 -9.23 11.13
C LEU A 118 -9.25 -10.33 10.37
N GLU A 119 -8.06 -10.04 9.85
CA GLU A 119 -7.10 -11.01 9.29
C GLU A 119 -6.49 -11.93 10.35
N ARG A 120 -5.49 -12.75 10.02
CA ARG A 120 -4.81 -13.61 11.01
C ARG A 120 -4.09 -12.81 12.10
N GLY A 121 -4.46 -13.04 13.36
CA GLY A 121 -3.84 -12.47 14.56
C GLY A 121 -2.88 -13.46 15.24
N THR A 122 -1.76 -12.96 15.75
CA THR A 122 -0.69 -13.78 16.35
C THR A 122 -0.19 -13.24 17.68
N LYS A 123 -0.39 -11.95 17.98
CA LYS A 123 0.07 -11.33 19.23
C LYS A 123 -1.07 -11.07 20.21
N PRO A 124 -0.95 -11.43 21.48
CA PRO A 124 -1.98 -11.15 22.48
C PRO A 124 -2.06 -9.65 22.79
N ILE A 125 -3.28 -9.15 23.01
CA ILE A 125 -3.53 -7.75 23.36
C ILE A 125 -3.18 -7.46 24.82
N TYR A 126 -3.47 -8.40 25.71
CA TYR A 126 -3.30 -8.25 27.17
C TYR A 126 -1.91 -8.65 27.67
N GLY A 127 -0.93 -8.62 26.78
CA GLY A 127 0.43 -9.02 27.06
C GLY A 127 0.61 -10.52 27.28
N SER A 128 1.86 -10.89 27.47
CA SER A 128 2.33 -12.19 27.92
C SER A 128 3.57 -11.96 28.79
N PRO A 129 4.18 -12.98 29.40
CA PRO A 129 5.44 -12.80 30.13
C PRO A 129 6.57 -12.15 29.30
N THR A 130 6.47 -12.17 27.97
CA THR A 130 7.47 -11.65 27.03
C THR A 130 7.00 -10.44 26.22
N LEU A 131 5.71 -10.08 26.28
CA LEU A 131 5.13 -9.00 25.48
C LEU A 131 4.33 -8.04 26.36
N PRO A 132 4.50 -6.72 26.20
CA PRO A 132 3.76 -5.74 26.99
C PRO A 132 2.27 -5.77 26.68
N ASP A 133 1.45 -5.39 27.66
CA ASP A 133 0.02 -5.15 27.45
C ASP A 133 -0.18 -3.90 26.58
N ILE A 134 -0.86 -4.07 25.45
CA ILE A 134 -1.12 -3.01 24.47
C ILE A 134 -2.58 -2.56 24.47
N SER A 135 -3.41 -3.08 25.37
CA SER A 135 -4.84 -2.79 25.42
C SER A 135 -5.13 -1.30 25.61
N ALA A 136 -4.39 -0.61 26.47
CA ALA A 136 -4.53 0.83 26.69
C ALA A 136 -4.21 1.64 25.42
N SER A 137 -3.09 1.32 24.75
CA SER A 137 -2.70 1.98 23.50
C SER A 137 -3.72 1.74 22.39
N LEU A 138 -4.25 0.52 22.26
CA LEU A 138 -5.30 0.20 21.28
C LEU A 138 -6.59 0.98 21.53
N GLN A 139 -7.01 1.14 22.79
CA GLN A 139 -8.18 1.96 23.12
C GLN A 139 -7.93 3.44 22.77
N LEU A 140 -6.75 3.93 23.10
CA LEU A 140 -6.37 5.34 22.94
C LEU A 140 -6.23 5.77 21.47
N PHE A 141 -5.54 4.98 20.65
CA PHE A 141 -5.29 5.31 19.24
C PHE A 141 -6.30 4.72 18.28
N GLY A 142 -6.86 3.55 18.61
CA GLY A 142 -7.86 2.88 17.76
C GLY A 142 -9.29 3.34 18.04
N GLY A 143 -9.55 4.04 19.15
CA GLY A 143 -10.90 4.45 19.54
C GLY A 143 -11.86 3.28 19.78
N ILE A 144 -11.32 2.08 20.05
CA ILE A 144 -12.11 0.85 20.22
C ILE A 144 -12.12 0.41 21.67
N LYS A 145 -13.30 0.04 22.20
CA LYS A 145 -13.42 -0.51 23.56
C LYS A 145 -13.02 -1.99 23.57
N ILE A 146 -12.05 -2.37 24.41
CA ILE A 146 -11.56 -3.75 24.51
C ILE A 146 -11.60 -4.20 25.98
N LYS A 147 -12.29 -5.31 26.27
CA LYS A 147 -12.37 -5.90 27.62
C LYS A 147 -11.84 -7.33 27.61
N LYS A 148 -11.15 -7.76 28.69
CA LYS A 148 -10.66 -9.15 28.81
C LYS A 148 -11.79 -10.17 28.70
N THR A 149 -12.97 -9.80 29.20
CA THR A 149 -14.17 -10.64 29.25
C THR A 149 -15.03 -10.58 27.99
N ASP A 150 -14.74 -9.71 27.01
CA ASP A 150 -15.57 -9.64 25.80
C ASP A 150 -15.39 -10.89 24.91
N SER A 151 -16.40 -11.25 24.12
CA SER A 151 -16.38 -12.43 23.25
C SER A 151 -15.54 -12.25 21.98
N PHE A 152 -14.88 -11.11 21.82
CA PHE A 152 -14.12 -10.79 20.62
C PHE A 152 -12.65 -11.15 20.74
N SER A 153 -11.96 -11.18 19.59
CA SER A 153 -10.56 -11.62 19.52
C SER A 153 -9.64 -10.82 20.45
N LYS A 154 -8.80 -11.56 21.16
CA LYS A 154 -7.75 -11.07 22.08
C LYS A 154 -6.39 -10.93 21.41
N TYR A 155 -6.36 -11.01 20.08
CA TYR A 155 -5.12 -11.01 19.31
C TYR A 155 -5.10 -9.91 18.25
N VAL A 156 -3.90 -9.45 17.91
CA VAL A 156 -3.63 -8.57 16.78
C VAL A 156 -2.59 -9.20 15.85
N CYS A 157 -2.61 -8.81 14.58
CA CYS A 157 -1.57 -9.20 13.63
C CYS A 157 -0.31 -8.34 13.82
N GLU A 158 0.82 -8.82 13.28
CA GLU A 158 2.09 -8.10 13.34
C GLU A 158 1.99 -6.68 12.78
N CYS A 159 1.30 -6.52 11.64
CA CYS A 159 1.16 -5.22 10.97
C CYS A 159 0.43 -4.20 11.85
N CYS A 160 -0.70 -4.59 12.45
CA CYS A 160 -1.46 -3.72 13.35
C CYS A 160 -0.68 -3.41 14.64
N TYR A 161 0.06 -4.38 15.18
CA TYR A 161 0.93 -4.17 16.33
C TYR A 161 2.04 -3.15 16.04
N SER A 162 2.78 -3.31 14.95
CA SER A 162 3.84 -2.38 14.57
C SER A 162 3.30 -0.96 14.34
N PHE A 163 2.18 -0.84 13.63
CA PHE A 163 1.53 0.45 13.41
C PHE A 163 1.17 1.14 14.73
N LEU A 164 0.61 0.39 15.68
CA LEU A 164 0.28 0.91 17.01
C LEU A 164 1.53 1.38 17.77
N GLN A 165 2.62 0.63 17.73
CA GLN A 165 3.89 1.03 18.36
C GLN A 165 4.42 2.33 17.75
N PHE A 166 4.34 2.49 16.42
CA PHE A 166 4.71 3.75 15.78
C PHE A 166 3.82 4.92 16.21
N ALA A 167 2.52 4.70 16.37
CA ALA A 167 1.60 5.73 16.86
C ALA A 167 1.94 6.17 18.29
N VAL A 168 2.29 5.22 19.18
CA VAL A 168 2.76 5.48 20.55
C VAL A 168 4.03 6.33 20.51
N THR A 169 5.07 5.88 19.80
CA THR A 169 6.34 6.62 19.71
C THR A 169 6.17 8.00 19.08
N PHE A 170 5.33 8.12 18.05
CA PHE A 170 5.02 9.41 17.43
C PHE A 170 4.41 10.37 18.43
N ARG A 171 3.43 9.91 19.22
CA ARG A 171 2.79 10.71 20.27
C ARG A 171 3.79 11.15 21.33
N GLU A 172 4.64 10.24 21.83
CA GLU A 172 5.68 10.59 22.81
C GLU A 172 6.62 11.67 22.27
N LYS A 173 7.02 11.54 21.01
CA LYS A 173 7.88 12.53 20.35
C LYS A 173 7.18 13.87 20.19
N ALA A 174 5.91 13.87 19.79
CA ALA A 174 5.11 15.08 19.65
C ALA A 174 4.93 15.80 21.00
N LEU A 175 4.58 15.05 22.06
CA LEU A 175 4.47 15.58 23.42
C LEU A 175 5.79 16.17 23.91
N LYS A 176 6.90 15.46 23.69
CA LYS A 176 8.22 15.97 24.08
C LYS A 176 8.58 17.25 23.33
N SER A 177 8.32 17.32 22.02
CA SER A 177 8.60 18.54 21.26
C SER A 177 7.70 19.70 21.66
N ASP A 178 6.43 19.43 21.95
CA ASP A 178 5.47 20.44 22.42
C ASP A 178 5.88 21.01 23.78
N LEU A 179 6.28 20.13 24.72
CA LEU A 179 6.86 20.54 26.00
C LEU A 179 8.12 21.40 25.83
N MET A 180 8.99 21.06 24.88
CA MET A 180 10.18 21.88 24.59
C MET A 180 9.81 23.27 24.01
N MET A 181 8.78 23.34 23.17
CA MET A 181 8.28 24.61 22.64
C MET A 181 7.62 25.45 23.74
N GLN A 182 6.89 24.81 24.66
CA GLN A 182 6.26 25.46 25.81
C GLN A 182 7.27 25.88 26.89
N GLN A 183 8.35 25.12 27.09
CA GLN A 183 9.47 25.50 27.97
C GLN A 183 10.23 26.72 27.43
N GLY A 184 10.31 26.89 26.11
CA GLY A 184 10.80 28.13 25.49
C GLY A 184 9.93 29.37 25.75
N LEU A 185 8.73 29.19 26.34
CA LEU A 185 7.83 30.27 26.78
C LEU A 185 7.83 30.47 28.30
N LEU A 186 8.49 29.59 29.08
CA LEU A 186 8.53 29.63 30.55
C LEU A 186 9.94 29.88 31.12
N ASP A 187 10.88 30.36 30.30
CA ASP A 187 12.10 31.01 30.82
C ASP A 187 11.77 32.44 31.27
N ASN A 188 10.93 32.52 32.31
CA ASN A 188 10.90 33.61 33.29
C ASN A 188 10.43 33.01 34.63
N GLY A 189 11.38 32.34 35.28
CA GLY A 189 11.35 32.07 36.72
C GLY A 189 10.43 30.94 37.16
N ILE A 190 11.02 29.76 37.41
CA ILE A 190 11.09 29.11 38.74
C ILE A 190 11.81 27.75 38.57
N LYS A 191 12.74 27.50 39.49
CA LYS A 191 13.51 26.26 39.64
C LYS A 191 12.64 25.11 40.19
N GLU A 192 13.15 23.90 39.97
CA GLU A 192 12.97 22.70 40.81
C GLU A 192 11.61 21.96 40.82
N SER A 193 11.74 20.64 40.94
CA SER A 193 10.75 19.64 41.36
C SER A 193 9.75 19.06 40.34
N ILE A 194 10.24 18.40 39.28
CA ILE A 194 9.63 17.13 38.83
C ILE A 194 10.76 16.16 38.44
N SER A 195 11.63 15.87 39.40
CA SER A 195 12.27 14.56 39.48
C SER A 195 11.25 13.58 40.05
N GLU A 196 11.22 12.36 39.50
CA GLU A 196 10.38 11.21 39.91
C GLU A 196 9.04 11.05 39.18
N ASN A 197 9.09 10.53 37.93
CA ASN A 197 8.40 9.27 37.56
C ASN A 197 8.39 8.99 36.04
N ILE A 198 9.53 9.08 35.36
CA ILE A 198 9.69 8.33 34.11
C ILE A 198 11.04 7.66 34.15
N GLY A 199 10.99 6.34 34.34
CA GLY A 199 12.15 5.46 34.47
C GLY A 199 13.15 5.67 33.35
N SER A 200 14.42 5.64 33.76
CA SER A 200 15.61 5.66 32.92
C SER A 200 15.47 4.81 31.67
N VAL A 201 15.54 5.45 30.50
CA VAL A 201 15.98 4.78 29.26
C VAL A 201 17.04 5.62 28.56
N ASN A 202 18.26 5.12 28.75
CA ASN A 202 19.55 5.30 28.09
C ASN A 202 19.74 6.29 26.92
N LYS A 203 20.92 6.91 26.99
CA LYS A 203 21.58 7.89 26.09
C LYS A 203 21.98 7.36 24.69
N GLU A 204 21.21 6.48 24.07
CA GLU A 204 21.49 6.03 22.67
C GLU A 204 20.57 6.67 21.62
N SER A 205 19.65 7.52 22.04
CA SER A 205 18.48 7.93 21.24
C SER A 205 18.74 9.03 20.19
N GLN A 206 20.00 9.42 19.94
CA GLN A 206 20.33 10.43 18.91
C GLN A 206 20.76 9.82 17.56
N ASP A 207 21.07 8.52 17.48
CA ASP A 207 21.38 7.82 16.20
C ASP A 207 20.20 6.97 15.67
N LEU A 208 19.13 6.83 16.46
CA LEU A 208 17.97 5.99 16.12
C LEU A 208 17.06 6.61 15.05
N GLY A 209 17.17 7.93 14.79
CA GLY A 209 16.43 8.59 13.71
C GLY A 209 16.91 8.23 12.30
N LYS A 210 18.13 7.70 12.15
CA LYS A 210 18.73 7.36 10.84
C LYS A 210 18.94 5.86 10.64
N LYS A 211 19.01 5.06 11.70
CA LYS A 211 19.13 3.58 11.64
C LYS A 211 17.80 2.80 11.64
N LEU A 212 16.66 3.42 11.98
CA LEU A 212 15.40 2.70 12.25
C LEU A 212 14.43 2.55 11.05
N PHE A 213 14.94 2.58 9.81
CA PHE A 213 14.25 2.01 8.63
C PHE A 213 14.84 0.63 8.28
N SER A 214 15.23 -0.14 9.29
CA SER A 214 15.80 -1.46 9.15
C SER A 214 15.07 -2.47 10.02
N CYS A 215 13.76 -2.64 9.80
CA CYS A 215 13.12 -3.81 10.38
C CYS A 215 13.71 -5.07 9.73
N LYS A 216 14.18 -6.01 10.55
CA LYS A 216 14.86 -7.25 10.11
C LYS A 216 13.90 -8.23 9.43
N THR A 217 12.60 -7.99 9.55
CA THR A 217 11.49 -8.64 8.84
C THR A 217 10.91 -7.79 7.70
N CYS A 218 11.41 -6.57 7.51
CA CYS A 218 11.11 -5.78 6.33
C CYS A 218 11.97 -6.40 5.26
N ILE A 219 11.34 -7.13 4.34
CA ILE A 219 12.07 -7.76 3.25
C ILE A 219 12.75 -6.62 2.49
N LYS A 220 14.06 -6.45 2.71
CA LYS A 220 14.90 -5.58 1.91
C LYS A 220 15.19 -6.36 0.64
N ASP A 221 14.16 -6.42 -0.20
CA ASP A 221 14.12 -7.18 -1.46
C ASP A 221 15.21 -6.75 -2.43
N PHE A 222 15.77 -5.56 -2.23
CA PHE A 222 16.68 -4.91 -3.16
C PHE A 222 18.09 -4.85 -2.58
N ALA A 223 18.94 -5.79 -2.99
CA ALA A 223 20.37 -5.78 -2.70
C ALA A 223 21.16 -5.16 -3.85
N CYS A 224 22.18 -4.36 -3.54
CA CYS A 224 23.13 -3.89 -4.55
C CYS A 224 24.01 -5.06 -4.99
N ARG A 225 24.14 -5.26 -6.30
CA ARG A 225 24.96 -6.35 -6.85
C ARG A 225 26.48 -6.11 -6.73
N ILE A 226 26.89 -4.88 -6.42
CA ILE A 226 28.31 -4.49 -6.37
C ILE A 226 28.84 -4.52 -4.94
N CYS A 227 28.05 -4.05 -3.96
CA CYS A 227 28.49 -3.95 -2.56
C CYS A 227 27.54 -4.62 -1.55
N GLU A 228 26.53 -5.35 -2.02
CA GLU A 228 25.60 -6.17 -1.23
C GLU A 228 24.74 -5.43 -0.18
N ASN A 229 24.87 -4.10 -0.13
CA ASN A 229 24.02 -3.26 0.71
C ASN A 229 22.54 -3.48 0.35
N ARG A 230 21.71 -3.69 1.38
CA ARG A 230 20.28 -3.99 1.23
C ARG A 230 19.43 -2.76 1.49
N PHE A 231 18.43 -2.55 0.65
CA PHE A 231 17.54 -1.40 0.68
C PHE A 231 16.07 -1.84 0.76
N GLY A 232 15.27 -1.11 1.54
CA GLY A 232 13.84 -1.40 1.68
C GLY A 232 12.99 -1.00 0.46
N THR A 233 13.55 -0.24 -0.50
CA THR A 233 12.84 0.12 -1.74
C THR A 233 13.79 0.15 -2.93
N ARG A 234 13.26 -0.19 -4.11
CA ARG A 234 14.02 -0.10 -5.38
C ARG A 234 14.57 1.30 -5.65
N LYS A 235 13.82 2.35 -5.30
CA LYS A 235 14.27 3.75 -5.44
C LYS A 235 15.50 4.05 -4.57
N ALA A 236 15.57 3.51 -3.36
CA ALA A 236 16.71 3.69 -2.49
C ALA A 236 17.95 2.95 -3.01
N LEU A 237 17.79 1.71 -3.49
CA LEU A 237 18.86 0.97 -4.17
C LEU A 237 19.40 1.75 -5.38
N LEU A 238 18.51 2.19 -6.28
CA LEU A 238 18.92 2.95 -7.48
C LEU A 238 19.67 4.24 -7.13
N ARG A 239 19.25 4.97 -6.09
CA ARG A 239 19.97 6.15 -5.61
C ARG A 239 21.36 5.80 -5.07
N HIS A 240 21.47 4.68 -4.36
CA HIS A 240 22.76 4.20 -3.87
C HIS A 240 23.69 3.84 -5.03
N GLU A 241 23.22 3.09 -6.02
CA GLU A 241 24.03 2.72 -7.19
C GLU A 241 24.54 3.93 -7.97
N ILE A 242 23.72 4.98 -8.09
CA ILE A 242 24.14 6.24 -8.73
C ILE A 242 25.24 6.94 -7.92
N ARG A 243 25.10 6.99 -6.58
CA ARG A 243 26.04 7.74 -5.71
C ARG A 243 27.33 6.98 -5.42
N ALA A 244 27.22 5.71 -5.06
CA ALA A 244 28.33 4.87 -4.62
C ALA A 244 29.05 4.18 -5.78
N HIS A 245 28.33 3.85 -6.86
CA HIS A 245 28.89 3.10 -7.99
C HIS A 245 28.85 3.89 -9.31
N LYS A 246 28.52 5.18 -9.25
CA LYS A 246 28.44 6.09 -10.41
C LYS A 246 27.61 5.50 -11.56
N ARG A 247 26.61 4.66 -11.25
CA ARG A 247 25.68 4.10 -12.25
C ARG A 247 25.04 5.25 -13.02
N SER A 248 24.93 5.10 -14.33
CA SER A 248 24.22 6.06 -15.17
C SER A 248 22.78 6.26 -14.69
N LYS A 249 22.39 7.52 -14.54
CA LYS A 249 21.04 7.88 -14.09
C LYS A 249 20.06 7.54 -15.21
N MET A 250 19.08 6.69 -14.94
CA MET A 250 17.98 6.49 -15.90
C MET A 250 17.32 7.85 -16.17
N ALA A 251 17.12 8.18 -17.45
CA ALA A 251 16.48 9.43 -17.86
C ALA A 251 15.17 9.67 -17.09
N LYS A 252 14.93 10.90 -16.66
CA LYS A 252 13.75 11.25 -15.86
C LYS A 252 12.47 10.91 -16.63
N GLY A 253 11.58 10.17 -15.97
CA GLY A 253 10.22 9.88 -16.43
C GLY A 253 10.02 8.42 -16.79
N ARG A 254 8.91 7.83 -16.35
CA ARG A 254 8.41 6.62 -17.01
C ARG A 254 7.96 7.07 -18.39
N LEU A 255 8.52 6.47 -19.44
CA LEU A 255 7.95 6.58 -20.78
C LEU A 255 6.44 6.29 -20.64
N PRO A 256 5.53 7.18 -21.04
CA PRO A 256 4.10 6.94 -20.91
C PRO A 256 3.73 5.55 -21.46
N LEU A 257 2.84 4.83 -20.78
CA LEU A 257 2.53 3.42 -21.13
C LEU A 257 2.10 3.28 -22.60
N TYR A 258 1.39 4.27 -23.13
CA TYR A 258 0.99 4.30 -24.54
C TYR A 258 2.17 4.50 -25.51
N LEU A 259 3.27 5.11 -25.07
CA LEU A 259 4.52 5.15 -25.83
C LEU A 259 5.32 3.85 -25.63
N GLN A 260 5.32 3.25 -24.44
CA GLN A 260 5.96 1.94 -24.24
C GLN A 260 5.33 0.85 -25.09
N ALA A 261 4.00 0.87 -25.27
CA ALA A 261 3.29 -0.06 -26.13
C ALA A 261 3.71 0.06 -27.60
N GLU A 262 4.00 1.29 -28.06
CA GLU A 262 4.48 1.57 -29.42
C GLU A 262 5.84 0.94 -29.72
N TYR A 263 6.79 1.00 -28.78
CA TYR A 263 8.12 0.40 -28.96
C TYR A 263 8.14 -1.13 -28.81
N LYS A 264 7.01 -1.77 -28.48
CA LYS A 264 6.89 -3.23 -28.30
C LYS A 264 6.26 -3.95 -29.50
N THR A 265 5.77 -3.20 -30.48
CA THR A 265 5.28 -3.72 -31.78
C THR A 265 6.33 -3.48 -32.84
#